data_AF-A0A958SX07-F1
#
_entry.id   AF-A0A958SX07-F1
#
_cell.length_a   1.000
_cell.length_b   1.000
_cell.length_c   1.000
_cell.angle_alpha   90.00
_cell.angle_beta   90.00
_cell.angle_gamma   90.00
#
_symmetry.space_group_name_H-M   'P 1'
#
loop_
_entity.id
_entity.type
_entity.pdbx_description
1 polymer ?
#
loop_
_entity_poly.entity_id
_entity_poly.type
_entity_poly.pdbx_seq_one_letter_code
_entity_poly.pdbx_strand_id
1 'polypeptide(L)'
;KKWNGTLTDKILTYFFMGFMVFVALFSFLAELAFWDEFKCRFNFIAVDYLIYTYEVVKNINESYPLPILLGGIFLLIALYFFIHFKKGIFKEAFKSSTNLKTRFSTSLLLLVIALAYYWFVSNKDAERFDNRYNNELAKSGIYSFFSAFKNNELSYLQFYNS
;
A
#
# COMPACT_ATOMS: atom_id res chain seq x y z
N LYS A 1 15.15 30.57 8.89
CA LYS A 1 15.06 29.51 9.92
C LYS A 1 14.75 28.19 9.20
N LYS A 2 15.71 27.27 9.07
CA LYS A 2 15.44 25.94 8.48
C LYS A 2 14.56 25.17 9.48
N TRP A 3 13.35 24.80 9.07
CA TRP A 3 12.38 24.06 9.89
C TRP A 3 12.81 22.60 10.18
N ASN A 4 13.95 22.18 9.63
CA ASN A 4 14.48 20.82 9.75
C ASN A 4 14.94 20.56 11.19
N GLY A 5 14.38 19.53 11.83
CA GLY A 5 14.76 19.09 13.18
C GLY A 5 14.03 19.78 14.33
N THR A 6 12.99 20.60 14.07
CA THR A 6 12.09 21.09 15.11
C THR A 6 11.30 19.94 15.73
N LEU A 7 10.73 20.16 16.92
CA LEU A 7 9.90 19.15 17.59
C LEU A 7 8.67 18.77 16.76
N THR A 8 8.09 19.75 16.07
CA THR A 8 6.99 19.55 15.12
C THR A 8 7.40 18.71 13.91
N ASP A 9 8.54 19.00 13.28
CA ASP A 9 9.07 18.26 12.14
C ASP A 9 9.38 16.79 12.49
N LYS A 10 9.92 16.56 13.69
CA LYS A 10 10.17 15.21 14.20
C LYS A 10 8.87 14.43 14.43
N ILE A 11 7.90 15.02 15.12
CA ILE A 11 6.60 14.37 15.36
C ILE A 11 5.93 14.03 14.02
N LEU A 12 5.90 14.99 13.10
CA LEU A 12 5.29 14.81 11.79
C LEU A 12 5.97 13.69 11.00
N THR A 13 7.31 13.66 11.00
CA THR A 13 8.09 12.61 10.32
C THR A 13 7.83 11.23 10.91
N TYR A 14 7.85 11.09 12.24
CA TYR A 14 7.57 9.80 12.89
C TYR A 14 6.13 9.35 12.64
N PHE A 15 5.18 10.28 12.71
CA PHE A 15 3.77 9.99 12.44
C PHE A 15 3.57 9.52 11.00
N PHE A 16 4.03 10.26 10.00
CA PHE A 16 3.87 9.86 8.59
C PHE A 16 4.62 8.58 8.27
N MET A 17 5.83 8.39 8.81
CA MET A 17 6.55 7.12 8.62
C MET A 17 5.78 5.95 9.22
N GLY A 18 5.29 6.10 10.46
CA GLY A 18 4.52 5.05 11.12
C GLY A 18 3.21 4.76 10.40
N PHE A 19 2.53 5.80 9.92
CA PHE A 19 1.31 5.67 9.14
C PHE A 19 1.56 4.95 7.80
N MET A 20 2.64 5.28 7.07
CA MET A 20 2.98 4.62 5.82
C MET A 20 3.34 3.14 6.04
N VAL A 21 4.09 2.82 7.09
CA VAL A 21 4.40 1.42 7.45
C VAL A 21 3.13 0.68 7.86
N PHE A 22 2.24 1.32 8.62
CA PHE A 22 0.93 0.77 8.99
C PHE A 22 0.11 0.42 7.76
N VAL A 23 -0.08 1.38 6.84
CA VAL A 23 -0.84 1.17 5.60
C VAL A 23 -0.23 0.03 4.78
N ALA A 24 1.11 -0.01 4.62
CA ALA A 24 1.78 -1.06 3.87
C ALA A 24 1.56 -2.46 4.49
N LEU A 25 1.74 -2.59 5.80
CA LEU A 25 1.53 -3.86 6.51
C LEU A 25 0.07 -4.29 6.49
N PHE A 26 -0.85 -3.35 6.74
CA PHE A 26 -2.28 -3.62 6.71
C PHE A 26 -2.73 -4.04 5.31
N SER A 27 -2.34 -3.32 4.26
CA SER A 27 -2.67 -3.68 2.87
C SER A 27 -2.13 -5.06 2.49
N PHE A 28 -0.89 -5.38 2.90
CA PHE A 28 -0.31 -6.70 2.65
C PHE A 28 -1.09 -7.82 3.34
N LEU A 29 -1.44 -7.66 4.62
CA LEU A 29 -2.23 -8.66 5.35
C LEU A 29 -3.65 -8.79 4.80
N ALA A 30 -4.29 -7.67 4.46
CA ALA A 30 -5.61 -7.66 3.83
C ALA A 30 -5.58 -8.38 2.48
N GLU A 31 -4.51 -8.22 1.70
CA GLU A 31 -4.34 -8.89 0.42
C GLU A 31 -4.14 -10.41 0.57
N LEU A 32 -3.44 -10.86 1.62
CA LEU A 32 -3.33 -12.30 1.93
C LEU A 32 -4.69 -12.91 2.28
N ALA A 33 -5.48 -12.25 3.13
CA ALA A 33 -6.83 -12.70 3.46
C ALA A 33 -7.74 -12.70 2.23
N PHE A 34 -7.66 -11.67 1.41
CA PHE A 34 -8.41 -11.56 0.16
C PHE A 34 -8.01 -12.64 -0.85
N TRP A 35 -6.71 -12.96 -0.94
CA TRP A 35 -6.22 -14.05 -1.77
C TRP A 35 -6.74 -15.39 -1.27
N ASP A 36 -6.82 -15.61 0.04
CA ASP A 36 -7.31 -16.89 0.54
C ASP A 36 -8.78 -17.14 0.15
N GLU A 37 -9.60 -16.09 0.21
CA GLU A 37 -11.03 -16.15 -0.14
C GLU A 37 -11.27 -16.23 -1.66
N PHE A 38 -10.65 -15.33 -2.43
CA PHE A 38 -10.99 -15.12 -3.85
C PHE A 38 -9.94 -15.61 -4.84
N LYS A 39 -8.78 -16.07 -4.33
CA LYS A 39 -7.63 -16.53 -5.12
C LYS A 39 -7.20 -15.53 -6.21
N CYS A 40 -7.42 -14.24 -5.98
CA CYS A 40 -7.04 -13.15 -6.88
C CYS A 40 -6.56 -11.94 -6.06
N ARG A 41 -5.87 -10.99 -6.72
CA ARG A 41 -5.46 -9.72 -6.10
C ARG A 41 -6.67 -8.78 -5.94
N PHE A 42 -6.52 -7.68 -5.20
CA PHE A 42 -7.57 -6.67 -5.11
C PHE A 42 -8.06 -6.26 -6.51
N ASN A 43 -9.35 -6.42 -6.72
CA ASN A 43 -10.02 -6.21 -7.99
C ASN A 43 -11.39 -5.57 -7.73
N PHE A 44 -12.31 -5.70 -8.69
CA PHE A 44 -13.66 -5.15 -8.57
C PHE A 44 -14.45 -5.69 -7.36
N ILE A 45 -14.20 -6.93 -6.92
CA ILE A 45 -14.85 -7.51 -5.72
C ILE A 45 -14.49 -6.69 -4.47
N ALA A 46 -13.24 -6.23 -4.38
CA ALA A 46 -12.82 -5.36 -3.28
C ALA A 46 -13.52 -3.99 -3.32
N VAL A 47 -13.95 -3.52 -4.49
CA VAL A 47 -14.76 -2.30 -4.63
C VAL A 47 -16.18 -2.53 -4.10
N ASP A 48 -16.82 -3.64 -4.45
CA ASP A 48 -18.13 -4.01 -3.91
C ASP A 48 -18.09 -4.13 -2.38
N TYR A 49 -16.99 -4.65 -1.82
CA TYR A 49 -16.79 -4.73 -0.38
C TYR A 49 -16.75 -3.36 0.32
N LEU A 50 -16.35 -2.29 -0.38
CA LEU A 50 -16.39 -0.92 0.12
C LEU A 50 -17.76 -0.27 -0.04
N ILE A 51 -18.62 -0.79 -0.92
CA ILE A 51 -20.00 -0.34 -1.04
C ILE A 51 -20.86 -1.04 0.02
N TYR A 52 -20.66 -2.35 0.21
CA TYR A 52 -21.37 -3.21 1.17
C TYR A 52 -20.61 -3.38 2.50
N THR A 53 -20.14 -2.26 3.06
CA THR A 53 -19.26 -2.27 4.24
C THR A 53 -19.84 -2.97 5.46
N TYR A 54 -21.15 -2.87 5.70
CA TYR A 54 -21.75 -3.40 6.93
C TYR A 54 -21.66 -4.93 7.03
N GLU A 55 -22.04 -5.63 5.96
CA GLU A 55 -22.02 -7.09 5.89
C GLU A 55 -20.58 -7.62 5.94
N VAL A 56 -19.68 -6.96 5.21
CA VAL A 56 -18.26 -7.32 5.16
C VAL A 56 -17.59 -7.10 6.51
N VAL A 57 -17.80 -5.96 7.17
CA VAL A 57 -17.20 -5.69 8.49
C VAL A 57 -17.72 -6.67 9.54
N LYS A 58 -19.01 -7.03 9.47
CA LYS A 58 -19.58 -8.04 10.37
C LYS A 58 -18.94 -9.41 10.13
N ASN A 59 -18.83 -9.84 8.87
CA ASN A 59 -18.17 -11.09 8.51
C ASN A 59 -16.70 -11.11 8.98
N ILE A 60 -15.97 -10.01 8.79
CA ILE A 60 -14.59 -9.90 9.25
C ILE A 60 -14.50 -10.01 10.78
N ASN A 61 -15.40 -9.37 11.52
CA ASN A 61 -15.38 -9.40 12.98
C ASN A 61 -15.73 -10.79 13.55
N GLU A 62 -16.60 -11.55 12.88
CA GLU A 62 -16.94 -12.92 13.27
C GLU A 62 -15.87 -13.93 12.85
N SER A 63 -15.27 -13.76 11.67
CA SER A 63 -14.32 -14.72 11.10
C SER A 63 -12.87 -14.48 11.50
N TYR A 64 -12.46 -13.24 11.80
CA TYR A 64 -11.07 -12.90 12.10
C TYR A 64 -10.90 -12.24 13.48
N PRO A 65 -9.92 -12.68 14.29
CA PRO A 65 -9.61 -12.03 15.55
C PRO A 65 -8.86 -10.71 15.31
N LEU A 66 -9.63 -9.64 15.01
CA LEU A 66 -9.11 -8.29 14.74
C LEU A 66 -8.12 -7.77 15.79
N PRO A 67 -8.33 -7.97 17.11
CA PRO A 67 -7.37 -7.51 18.11
C PRO A 67 -5.99 -8.15 17.98
N ILE A 68 -5.93 -9.44 17.61
CA ILE A 68 -4.66 -10.17 17.43
C ILE A 68 -3.94 -9.67 16.18
N LEU A 69 -4.67 -9.48 15.08
CA LEU A 69 -4.13 -8.95 13.82
C LEU A 69 -3.56 -7.54 14.02
N LEU A 70 -4.34 -6.63 14.60
CA LEU A 70 -3.90 -5.27 14.88
C LEU A 70 -2.72 -5.25 15.86
N GLY A 71 -2.75 -6.09 16.90
CA GLY A 71 -1.63 -6.26 17.83
C GLY A 71 -0.33 -6.68 17.14
N GLY A 72 -0.41 -7.63 16.21
CA GLY A 72 0.72 -8.05 15.38
C GLY A 72 1.27 -6.92 14.51
N ILE A 73 0.40 -6.14 13.87
CA ILE A 73 0.80 -4.97 13.07
C ILE A 73 1.54 -3.95 13.95
N PHE A 74 0.98 -3.59 15.11
CA PHE A 74 1.63 -2.65 16.02
C PHE A 74 2.97 -3.16 16.55
N LEU A 75 3.10 -4.45 16.81
CA LEU A 75 4.38 -5.07 17.18
C LEU A 75 5.41 -4.92 16.07
N LEU A 76 5.04 -5.20 14.81
CA LEU A 76 5.93 -5.05 13.66
C LEU A 76 6.35 -3.58 13.44
N ILE A 77 5.42 -2.64 13.62
CA ILE A 77 5.74 -1.20 13.56
C ILE A 77 6.71 -0.81 14.67
N ALA A 78 6.47 -1.28 15.91
CA ALA A 78 7.37 -1.03 17.03
C ALA A 78 8.77 -1.61 16.78
N LEU A 79 8.85 -2.83 16.22
CA LEU A 79 10.11 -3.47 15.85
C LEU A 79 10.82 -2.68 14.73
N TYR A 80 10.09 -2.23 13.72
CA TYR A 80 10.60 -1.38 12.65
C TYR A 80 11.26 -0.12 13.22
N PHE A 81 10.55 0.62 14.09
CA PHE A 81 11.10 1.81 14.73
C PHE A 81 12.27 1.49 15.66
N PHE A 82 12.20 0.40 16.41
CA PHE A 82 13.28 -0.05 17.30
C PHE A 82 14.58 -0.30 16.53
N ILE A 83 14.52 -1.01 15.40
CA ILE A 83 15.68 -1.27 14.54
C ILE A 83 16.25 0.05 13.98
N HIS A 84 15.40 0.93 13.46
CA HIS A 84 15.84 2.20 12.88
C HIS A 84 16.39 3.17 13.92
N PHE A 85 15.84 3.15 15.13
CA PHE A 85 16.36 3.90 16.26
C PHE A 85 17.73 3.39 16.71
N LYS A 86 17.91 2.06 16.81
CA LYS A 86 19.20 1.43 17.15
C LYS A 86 20.28 1.72 16.10
N LYS A 87 19.90 1.78 14.81
CA LYS A 87 20.79 2.15 13.71
C LYS A 87 21.10 3.65 13.61
N GLY A 88 20.45 4.50 14.41
CA GLY A 88 20.73 5.94 14.44
C GLY A 88 20.30 6.72 13.19
N ILE A 89 19.56 6.09 12.27
CA ILE A 89 19.18 6.65 10.95
C ILE A 89 18.44 7.99 11.10
N PHE A 90 17.54 8.07 12.09
CA PHE A 90 16.80 9.31 12.35
C PHE A 90 17.70 10.47 12.80
N LYS A 91 18.79 10.19 13.54
CA LYS A 91 19.73 11.23 13.97
C LYS A 91 20.50 11.81 12.79
N GLU A 92 20.83 10.99 11.80
CA GLU A 92 21.48 11.44 10.56
C GLU A 92 20.52 12.22 9.66
N ALA A 93 19.28 11.74 9.52
CA ALA A 93 18.24 12.40 8.73
C ALA A 93 17.93 13.83 9.22
N PHE A 94 17.79 14.05 10.53
CA PHE A 94 17.53 15.38 11.09
C PHE A 94 18.77 16.29 11.14
N LYS A 95 19.99 15.75 11.08
CA LYS A 95 21.24 16.53 11.00
C LYS A 95 21.57 16.98 9.58
N SER A 96 20.99 16.34 8.56
CA SER A 96 21.26 16.68 7.16
C SER A 96 20.89 18.14 6.87
N SER A 97 21.89 18.92 6.43
CA SER A 97 21.75 20.35 6.13
C SER A 97 21.42 20.62 4.65
N THR A 98 20.83 19.64 3.96
CA THR A 98 20.54 19.70 2.52
C THR A 98 19.76 20.97 2.17
N ASN A 99 20.10 21.57 1.02
CA ASN A 99 19.50 22.81 0.58
C ASN A 99 18.03 22.56 0.16
N LEU A 100 17.14 23.54 0.39
CA LEU A 100 15.71 23.39 0.03
C LEU A 100 15.53 23.21 -1.49
N LYS A 101 16.37 23.87 -2.30
CA LYS A 101 16.37 23.74 -3.76
C LYS A 101 16.66 22.30 -4.21
N THR A 102 17.64 21.65 -3.61
CA THR A 102 17.98 20.25 -3.93
C THR A 102 16.88 19.30 -3.48
N ARG A 103 16.29 19.49 -2.28
CA ARG A 103 15.16 18.68 -1.79
C ARG A 103 13.94 18.80 -2.72
N PHE A 104 13.61 20.02 -3.14
CA PHE A 104 12.49 20.25 -4.06
C PHE A 104 12.75 19.64 -5.44
N SER A 105 13.95 19.83 -6.00
CA SER A 105 14.32 19.25 -7.29
C SER A 105 14.26 17.71 -7.27
N THR A 106 14.77 17.07 -6.23
CA THR A 106 14.72 15.60 -6.10
C THR A 106 13.27 15.12 -5.90
N SER A 107 12.47 15.82 -5.07
CA SER A 107 11.06 15.48 -4.88
C SER A 107 10.26 15.63 -6.17
N LEU A 108 10.52 16.69 -6.95
CA LEU A 108 9.85 16.93 -8.22
C LEU A 108 10.23 15.86 -9.26
N LEU A 109 11.51 15.49 -9.33
CA LEU A 109 11.97 14.41 -10.20
C LEU A 109 11.28 13.08 -9.86
N LEU A 110 11.24 12.71 -8.58
CA LEU A 110 10.55 11.49 -8.13
C LEU A 110 9.05 11.53 -8.45
N LEU A 111 8.41 12.70 -8.29
CA LEU A 111 7.00 12.88 -8.61
C LEU A 111 6.75 12.76 -10.12
N VAL A 112 7.60 13.32 -10.97
CA VAL A 112 7.51 13.17 -12.43
C VAL A 112 7.69 11.70 -12.84
N ILE A 113 8.64 10.98 -12.25
CA ILE A 113 8.84 9.55 -12.51
C ILE A 113 7.60 8.75 -12.08
N ALA A 114 7.03 9.03 -10.90
CA ALA A 114 5.83 8.36 -10.42
C ALA A 114 4.61 8.63 -11.33
N LEU A 115 4.43 9.87 -11.79
CA LEU A 115 3.37 10.24 -12.74
C LEU A 115 3.57 9.59 -14.11
N ALA A 116 4.81 9.54 -14.59
CA ALA A 116 5.14 8.85 -15.83
C ALA A 116 4.82 7.35 -15.70
N TYR A 117 5.21 6.71 -14.61
CA TYR A 117 4.85 5.31 -14.36
C TYR A 117 3.32 5.10 -14.37
N TYR A 118 2.56 5.97 -13.69
CA TYR A 118 1.10 5.90 -13.69
C TYR A 118 0.48 6.01 -15.09
N TRP A 119 1.03 6.88 -15.95
CA TRP A 119 0.53 7.09 -17.31
C TRP A 119 0.96 6.03 -18.31
N PHE A 120 2.21 5.54 -18.21
CA PHE A 120 2.80 4.65 -19.21
C PHE A 120 2.61 3.17 -18.90
N VAL A 121 2.45 2.79 -17.63
CA VAL A 121 2.30 1.38 -17.24
C VAL A 121 0.82 1.08 -17.08
N SER A 122 0.30 0.15 -17.90
CA SER A 122 -1.06 -0.36 -17.80
C SER A 122 -1.07 -1.76 -17.22
N ASN A 123 -2.09 -2.12 -16.44
CA ASN A 123 -2.23 -3.47 -15.89
C ASN A 123 -2.32 -4.57 -16.95
N LYS A 124 -2.67 -4.19 -18.20
CA LYS A 124 -2.71 -5.10 -19.34
C LYS A 124 -1.33 -5.64 -19.72
N ASP A 125 -0.25 -4.96 -19.33
CA ASP A 125 1.12 -5.42 -19.61
C ASP A 125 1.55 -6.63 -18.76
N ALA A 126 0.81 -6.90 -17.67
CA ALA A 126 1.04 -8.04 -16.77
C ALA A 126 0.33 -9.33 -17.19
N GLU A 127 -0.56 -9.30 -18.20
CA GLU A 127 -1.26 -10.48 -18.74
C GLU A 127 -0.42 -11.16 -19.84
N ARG A 128 0.77 -11.66 -19.47
CA ARG A 128 1.70 -12.32 -20.42
C ARG A 128 1.73 -13.84 -20.34
N PHE A 129 1.11 -14.45 -19.33
CA PHE A 129 1.19 -15.89 -19.09
C PHE A 129 -0.14 -16.59 -19.39
N ASP A 130 -0.08 -17.83 -19.91
CA ASP A 130 -1.28 -18.67 -20.13
C ASP A 130 -1.97 -19.07 -18.82
N ASN A 131 -1.24 -19.09 -17.69
CA ASN A 131 -1.78 -19.43 -16.38
C ASN A 131 -2.30 -18.19 -15.64
N ARG A 132 -3.61 -18.18 -15.36
CA ARG A 132 -4.33 -17.13 -14.62
C ARG A 132 -3.67 -16.77 -13.29
N TYR A 133 -3.15 -17.76 -12.54
CA TYR A 133 -2.48 -17.51 -11.26
C TYR A 133 -1.18 -16.70 -11.41
N ASN A 134 -0.42 -16.95 -12.48
CA ASN A 134 0.84 -16.24 -12.73
C ASN A 134 0.58 -14.79 -13.18
N ASN A 135 -0.49 -14.55 -13.94
CA ASN A 135 -0.90 -13.18 -14.29
C ASN A 135 -1.36 -12.39 -13.07
N GLU A 136 -2.08 -13.02 -12.15
CA GLU A 136 -2.51 -12.36 -10.90
C GLU A 136 -1.34 -12.11 -9.93
N LEU A 137 -0.29 -12.95 -9.94
CA LEU A 137 0.94 -12.69 -9.18
C LEU A 137 1.77 -11.54 -9.77
N ALA A 138 1.74 -11.36 -11.10
CA ALA A 138 2.48 -10.31 -11.80
C ALA A 138 1.82 -8.92 -11.70
N LYS A 139 0.51 -8.85 -11.41
CA LYS A 139 -0.22 -7.59 -11.22
C LYS A 139 0.04 -7.01 -9.83
N SER A 140 0.10 -5.68 -9.75
CA SER A 140 0.07 -4.96 -8.47
C SER A 140 -1.38 -4.82 -7.99
N GLY A 141 -1.70 -5.34 -6.80
CA GLY A 141 -3.07 -5.27 -6.25
C GLY A 141 -3.62 -3.85 -6.13
N ILE A 142 -2.78 -2.87 -5.77
CA ILE A 142 -3.18 -1.46 -5.67
C ILE A 142 -3.52 -0.89 -7.05
N TYR A 143 -2.67 -1.15 -8.06
CA TYR A 143 -2.93 -0.69 -9.42
C TYR A 143 -4.21 -1.35 -9.99
N SER A 144 -4.38 -2.65 -9.75
CA SER A 144 -5.56 -3.42 -10.16
C SER A 144 -6.85 -2.88 -9.57
N PHE A 145 -6.83 -2.57 -8.27
CA PHE A 145 -7.94 -1.95 -7.57
C PHE A 145 -8.34 -0.60 -8.19
N PHE A 146 -7.39 0.32 -8.40
CA PHE A 146 -7.68 1.62 -9.00
C PHE A 146 -8.12 1.54 -10.47
N SER A 147 -7.54 0.62 -11.24
CA SER A 147 -7.95 0.40 -12.63
C SER A 147 -9.36 -0.18 -12.71
N ALA A 148 -9.73 -1.10 -11.82
CA ALA A 148 -11.08 -1.67 -11.77
C ALA A 148 -12.12 -0.62 -11.33
N PHE A 149 -11.80 0.17 -10.32
CA PHE A 149 -12.64 1.29 -9.86
C PHE A 149 -12.89 2.33 -10.97
N LYS A 150 -11.87 2.63 -11.78
CA LYS A 150 -11.98 3.62 -12.87
C LYS A 150 -12.77 3.09 -14.08
N ASN A 151 -12.59 1.82 -14.42
CA ASN A 151 -13.15 1.26 -15.66
C ASN A 151 -14.55 0.65 -15.49
N ASN A 152 -15.06 0.45 -14.26
CA ASN A 152 -16.44 0.01 -13.96
C ASN A 152 -16.95 -1.19 -14.80
N GLU A 153 -16.05 -2.02 -15.33
CA GLU A 153 -16.40 -3.16 -16.18
C GLU A 153 -15.74 -4.43 -15.65
N LEU A 154 -16.61 -5.36 -15.26
CA LEU A 154 -16.26 -6.77 -15.12
C LEU A 154 -16.33 -7.39 -16.52
N SER A 155 -15.20 -7.85 -17.05
CA SER A 155 -15.21 -8.80 -18.16
C SER A 155 -15.75 -10.14 -17.61
N TYR A 156 -17.07 -10.30 -17.67
CA TYR A 156 -17.78 -11.51 -17.24
C TYR A 156 -17.23 -12.79 -17.91
N LEU A 157 -16.71 -12.65 -19.13
CA LEU A 157 -16.14 -13.73 -19.93
C LEU A 157 -14.80 -14.26 -19.40
N GLN A 158 -14.05 -13.49 -18.59
CA GLN A 158 -12.73 -13.89 -18.07
C GLN A 158 -12.82 -14.72 -16.78
N PHE A 159 -13.96 -14.67 -16.09
CA PHE A 159 -14.20 -15.42 -14.84
C PHE A 159 -14.96 -16.73 -15.05
N TYR A 160 -15.75 -16.86 -16.13
CA TYR A 160 -16.69 -17.98 -16.31
C TYR A 160 -16.46 -18.90 -17.52
N ASN A 161 -15.54 -18.57 -18.44
CA ASN A 161 -15.14 -19.52 -19.47
C ASN A 161 -13.84 -20.22 -19.05
N SER A 162 -14.01 -21.31 -18.30
CA SER A 162 -13.06 -22.43 -18.26
C SER A 162 -13.61 -23.54 -19.16
#